data_AF-A0A7V3BMT4-F1
#
_entry.id   AF-A0A7V3BMT4-F1
#
_cell.length_a   1.000
_cell.length_b   1.000
_cell.length_c   1.000
_cell.angle_alpha   90.00
_cell.angle_beta   90.00
_cell.angle_gamma   90.00
#
_symmetry.space_group_name_H-M   'P 1'
#
loop_
_entity.id
_entity.type
_entity.pdbx_description
1 polymer ?
#
loop_
_entity_poly.entity_id
_entity_poly.type
_entity_poly.pdbx_seq_one_letter_code
_entity_poly.pdbx_strand_id
1 'polypeptide(L)' 'MIASDEQLHRAQADIQTIWRFLEAARETHAPVDYQRLAVPYLLQLQERQQEVVEYLSRQPATLNAHSS' A
#
# COMPACT_ATOMS: atom_id res chain seq x y z
N MET A 1 9.77 3.95 -2.33
CA MET A 1 9.39 5.39 -2.32
C MET A 1 8.72 5.75 -3.63
N ILE A 2 7.47 6.22 -3.59
CA ILE A 2 6.69 6.64 -4.76
C ILE A 2 7.10 8.08 -5.17
N ALA A 3 7.25 8.31 -6.46
CA ALA A 3 7.68 9.59 -7.05
C ALA A 3 6.80 10.07 -8.22
N SER A 4 5.83 9.28 -8.67
CA SER A 4 4.90 9.64 -9.75
C SER A 4 3.51 9.03 -9.54
N ASP A 5 2.51 9.61 -10.21
CA ASP A 5 1.13 9.08 -10.20
C ASP A 5 1.06 7.65 -10.75
N GLU A 6 1.91 7.31 -11.73
CA GLU A 6 1.98 5.94 -12.26
C GLU A 6 2.50 4.96 -11.19
N GLN A 7 3.49 5.36 -10.38
CA GLN A 7 3.97 4.56 -9.25
C GLN A 7 2.92 4.50 -8.12
N LEU A 8 2.14 5.57 -7.92
CA LEU A 8 1.00 5.57 -7.00
C LEU A 8 -0.05 4.54 -7.41
N HIS A 9 -0.47 4.53 -8.67
CA HIS A 9 -1.45 3.58 -9.18
C HIS A 9 -0.95 2.13 -9.05
N ARG A 10 0.33 1.87 -9.34
CA ARG A 10 0.93 0.55 -9.11
C ARG A 10 0.88 0.14 -7.64
N ALA A 11 1.29 1.02 -6.73
CA ALA A 11 1.25 0.74 -5.29
C ALA A 11 -0.18 0.46 -4.78
N GLN A 12 -1.18 1.18 -5.30
CA GLN A 12 -2.60 0.93 -5.00
C GLN A 12 -3.06 -0.44 -5.53
N ALA A 13 -2.66 -0.81 -6.74
CA ALA A 13 -2.97 -2.12 -7.33
C ALA A 13 -2.29 -3.27 -6.56
N ASP A 14 -1.07 -3.07 -6.08
CA ASP A 14 -0.34 -4.03 -5.24
C ASP A 14 -1.08 -4.25 -3.91
N ILE A 15 -1.52 -3.17 -3.25
CA ILE A 15 -2.32 -3.23 -2.01
C ILE A 15 -3.58 -4.09 -2.22
N GLN A 16 -4.32 -3.85 -3.31
CA GLN A 16 -5.53 -4.62 -3.63
C GLN A 16 -5.23 -6.10 -3.92
N THR A 17 -4.08 -6.38 -4.51
CA THR A 17 -3.65 -7.75 -4.79
C THR A 17 -3.27 -8.49 -3.52
N ILE A 18 -2.55 -7.83 -2.61
CA ILE A 18 -2.19 -8.40 -1.30
C ILE A 18 -3.44 -8.69 -0.47
N TRP A 19 -4.42 -7.77 -0.43
CA TRP A 19 -5.67 -8.00 0.29
C TRP A 19 -6.42 -9.23 -0.22
N ARG A 20 -6.63 -9.33 -1.53
CA ARG A 20 -7.31 -10.50 -2.14
C ARG A 20 -6.59 -11.81 -1.84
N PHE A 21 -5.25 -11.79 -1.86
CA PHE A 21 -4.46 -12.96 -1.51
C PHE A 21 -4.66 -13.37 -0.04
N LEU A 22 -4.59 -12.40 0.89
CA LEU A 22 -4.78 -12.65 2.32
C LEU A 22 -6.19 -13.19 2.63
N GLU A 23 -7.23 -12.63 2.01
CA GLU A 23 -8.60 -13.11 2.14
C GLU A 23 -8.74 -14.56 1.67
N ALA A 24 -8.26 -14.86 0.45
CA ALA A 24 -8.31 -16.22 -0.09
C ALA A 24 -7.49 -17.21 0.76
N ALA A 25 -6.31 -16.82 1.22
CA ALA A 25 -5.47 -17.66 2.06
C ALA A 25 -6.11 -17.93 3.44
N ARG A 26 -6.88 -16.98 3.97
CA ARG A 26 -7.56 -17.14 5.27
C ARG A 26 -8.66 -18.20 5.20
N GLU A 27 -9.28 -18.39 4.04
CA GLU A 27 -10.34 -19.37 3.84
C GLU A 27 -9.80 -20.79 3.64
N THR A 28 -8.60 -20.92 3.08
CA THR A 28 -8.02 -22.23 2.68
C THR A 28 -7.07 -22.83 3.70
N HIS A 29 -6.39 -22.01 4.51
CA HIS A 29 -5.35 -22.48 5.42
C HIS A 29 -5.84 -22.59 6.87
N ALA A 30 -5.28 -23.56 7.60
CA ALA A 30 -5.45 -23.63 9.05
C ALA A 30 -4.89 -22.35 9.72
N PRO A 31 -5.44 -21.90 10.85
CA PRO A 31 -5.07 -20.61 11.45
C PRO A 31 -3.57 -20.41 11.69
N VAL A 32 -2.86 -21.46 12.14
CA VAL A 32 -1.41 -21.41 12.41
C VAL A 32 -0.58 -21.28 11.13
N ASP A 33 -1.00 -21.94 10.06
CA ASP A 33 -0.29 -21.92 8.77
C ASP A 33 -0.57 -20.61 8.04
N TYR A 34 -1.83 -20.13 8.10
CA TYR A 34 -2.20 -18.81 7.63
C TYR A 34 -1.37 -17.72 8.32
N GLN A 35 -1.23 -17.76 9.65
CA GLN A 35 -0.49 -16.73 10.37
C GLN A 35 0.96 -16.65 9.90
N ARG A 36 1.64 -17.79 9.72
CA ARG A 36 3.01 -17.83 9.21
C ARG A 36 3.12 -17.33 7.78
N LEU A 37 2.17 -17.72 6.93
CA LEU A 37 2.11 -17.31 5.53
C LEU A 37 1.81 -15.82 5.38
N ALA A 38 0.89 -15.26 6.18
CA ALA A 38 0.39 -13.90 6.06
C ALA A 38 1.40 -12.83 6.52
N VAL A 39 2.27 -13.14 7.48
CA VAL A 39 3.24 -12.19 8.06
C VAL A 39 4.00 -11.36 7.01
N PRO A 40 4.70 -11.96 6.03
CA PRO A 40 5.44 -11.18 5.03
C PRO A 40 4.53 -10.29 4.17
N TYR A 41 3.31 -10.74 3.85
CA TYR A 41 2.37 -9.97 3.05
C TYR A 41 1.75 -8.81 3.83
N LEU A 42 1.49 -9.00 5.13
CA LEU A 42 1.00 -7.93 6.01
C LEU A 42 2.06 -6.84 6.20
N LEU A 43 3.34 -7.20 6.29
CA LEU A 43 4.44 -6.24 6.31
C LEU A 43 4.53 -5.46 4.98
N GLN A 44 4.49 -6.16 3.85
CA GLN A 44 4.49 -5.52 2.53
C GLN A 44 3.29 -4.58 2.36
N LEU A 45 2.10 -4.99 2.83
CA LEU A 45 0.89 -4.18 2.79
C LEU A 45 1.08 -2.87 3.57
N GLN A 46 1.63 -2.96 4.79
CA GLN A 46 1.92 -1.80 5.63
C GLN A 46 2.90 -0.85 4.94
N GLU A 47 3.99 -1.38 4.37
CA GLU A 47 4.99 -0.57 3.66
C GLU A 47 4.38 0.14 2.44
N ARG A 48 3.59 -0.57 1.61
CA ARG A 48 2.93 0.04 0.44
C ARG A 48 1.94 1.13 0.86
N GLN A 49 1.15 0.90 1.90
CA GLN A 49 0.21 1.90 2.42
C GLN A 49 0.95 3.14 2.92
N GLN A 50 2.07 2.96 3.62
CA GLN A 50 2.90 4.06 4.09
C GLN A 50 3.46 4.87 2.92
N GLU A 51 3.98 4.23 1.88
CA GLU A 51 4.49 4.93 0.68
C GLU A 51 3.39 5.76 -0.01
N VAL A 52 2.16 5.24 -0.07
CA VAL A 52 1.00 5.94 -0.63
C VAL A 52 0.65 7.17 0.19
N VAL A 53 0.58 7.03 1.52
CA VAL A 53 0.30 8.15 2.44
C VAL A 53 1.38 9.22 2.31
N GLU A 54 2.65 8.83 2.31
CA GLU A 54 3.77 9.75 2.14
C GLU A 54 3.70 10.51 0.82
N TYR A 55 3.37 9.83 -0.28
CA TYR A 55 3.25 10.47 -1.58
C TYR A 55 2.10 11.48 -1.62
N LEU A 56 0.91 11.08 -1.16
CA LEU A 56 -0.28 11.94 -1.16
C LEU A 56 -0.20 13.10 -0.16
N SER A 57 0.65 12.97 0.86
CA SER A 57 0.90 14.04 1.84
C SER A 57 1.88 15.11 1.32
N ARG A 58 2.57 14.88 0.19
CA ARG A 58 3.41 15.91 -0.43
C ARG A 58 2.50 16.98 -1.01
N GLN A 59 2.64 18.21 -0.53
CA GLN A 59 1.93 19.33 -1.14
C GLN A 59 2.33 19.45 -2.61
N PRO A 60 1.36 19.63 -3.54
CA PRO A 60 1.71 20.10 -4.87
C PRO A 60 2.42 21.45 -4.73
N ALA A 61 3.55 21.64 -5.41
CA ALA A 61 4.39 22.84 -5.31
C ALA A 61 3.70 24.16 -5.72
N THR A 62 2.39 24.16 -5.96
CA THR A 62 1.61 25.26 -6.55
C THR A 62 0.80 26.10 -5.54
N LEU A 63 0.92 25.88 -4.23
CA LEU A 63 0.22 26.71 -3.23
C LEU A 63 0.97 28.00 -2.81
N ASN A 64 2.17 28.28 -3.32
CA ASN A 64 2.95 29.48 -2.95
C ASN A 64 2.96 30.59 -4.01
N ALA A 65 2.10 30.56 -5.04
CA ALA A 65 2.13 31.57 -6.11
C ALA A 65 1.23 32.80 -5.90
N HIS A 66 0.48 32.91 -4.79
CA HIS A 66 -0.43 34.05 -4.57
C HIS A 66 -0.52 34.46 -3.10
N SER A 67 0.55 35.03 -2.56
CA SER A 67 0.46 35.94 -1.42
C SER A 67 1.25 37.18 -1.75
N SER A 68 0.47 38.25 -1.92
CA SER A 68 0.78 39.58 -2.46
C SER A 68 1.86 40.35 -1.71
#